data_AF-M9RND6-F1
#
_entry.id   AF-M9RND6-F1
#
_cell.length_a   1.000
_cell.length_b   1.000
_cell.length_c   1.000
_cell.angle_alpha   90.00
_cell.angle_beta   90.00
_cell.angle_gamma   90.00
#
_symmetry.space_group_name_H-M   'P 1'
#
loop_
_entity.id
_entity.type
_entity.pdbx_description
1 polymer ?
#
loop_
_entity_poly.entity_id
_entity_poly.type
_entity_poly.pdbx_seq_one_letter_code
_entity_poly.pdbx_strand_id
1 'polypeptide(L)'
;MSTPKQVRSKLHLKASYIGPIMSLDSDLSEERQNLIFATNGTGKSFLSRTFRLLDQFRDDQQSIQASDIVSEEGTVGTFRILEGAANLAEVNLDTSGGSSLNISPDHLFHVFSADYVESELKRKSYHELDGTTTHEIILGKPNAELIEKQDELEKKQADYRLQLADLRKQFETDKEVVKKSFAITASLGEFRSLDLLKVIASEAEESDDIATLKAQYEKIKSLPEGAKVDVQAEASNCFLNPSKMVAGLQQTVTPARIDEKVKQKILADPDFFKVGIEKLSDDPALCHFCTQELQTTALAAIAVYREYFGDEEASLQGLDSNIKCNG
;
A
#
# COMPACT_ATOMS: atom_id res chain seq x y z
N MET A 1 -13.88 31.89 -48.43
CA MET A 1 -15.03 31.01 -48.13
C MET A 1 -15.38 31.23 -46.67
N SER A 2 -16.54 31.85 -46.41
CA SER A 2 -17.02 32.13 -45.06
C SER A 2 -17.54 30.83 -44.46
N THR A 3 -16.89 30.34 -43.41
CA THR A 3 -17.37 29.20 -42.62
C THR A 3 -18.77 29.55 -42.11
N PRO A 4 -19.80 28.71 -42.33
CA PRO A 4 -21.12 28.99 -41.81
C PRO A 4 -21.04 29.10 -40.29
N LYS A 5 -21.42 30.27 -39.75
CA LYS A 5 -21.50 30.52 -38.31
C LYS A 5 -22.52 29.52 -37.76
N GLN A 6 -22.03 28.47 -37.08
CA GLN A 6 -22.91 27.55 -36.35
C GLN A 6 -23.73 28.41 -35.37
N VAL A 7 -25.01 28.59 -35.66
CA VAL A 7 -25.95 29.26 -34.76
C VAL A 7 -26.10 28.32 -33.57
N ARG A 8 -25.41 28.66 -32.48
CA ARG A 8 -25.53 27.94 -31.22
C ARG A 8 -26.78 28.45 -30.51
N SER A 9 -27.49 27.52 -29.89
CA SER A 9 -28.66 27.81 -29.08
C SER A 9 -28.28 28.79 -27.98
N LYS A 10 -29.07 29.85 -27.78
CA LYS A 10 -28.85 30.79 -26.69
C LYS A 10 -29.12 30.12 -25.35
N LEU A 11 -28.25 30.37 -24.39
CA LEU A 11 -28.54 30.04 -23.00
C LEU A 11 -29.53 31.06 -22.45
N HIS A 12 -30.50 30.58 -21.70
CA HIS A 12 -31.56 31.37 -21.12
C HIS A 12 -31.60 31.11 -19.62
N LEU A 13 -31.59 32.19 -18.84
CA LEU A 13 -31.48 32.16 -17.40
C LEU A 13 -32.80 32.60 -16.77
N LYS A 14 -33.37 31.76 -15.90
CA LYS A 14 -34.52 32.11 -15.06
C LYS A 14 -34.16 31.99 -13.59
N ALA A 15 -34.49 33.00 -12.80
CA ALA A 15 -34.38 32.96 -11.35
C ALA A 15 -35.57 33.66 -10.70
N SER A 16 -36.03 33.14 -9.57
CA SER A 16 -37.08 33.77 -8.77
C SER A 16 -36.81 33.56 -7.29
N TYR A 17 -36.99 34.61 -6.50
CA TYR A 17 -36.78 34.61 -5.05
C TYR A 17 -35.39 34.10 -4.61
N ILE A 18 -34.33 34.52 -5.30
CA ILE A 18 -32.93 34.21 -4.97
C ILE A 18 -32.26 35.46 -4.39
N GLY A 19 -32.14 35.52 -3.06
CA GLY A 19 -31.67 36.71 -2.34
C GLY A 19 -32.50 37.95 -2.70
N PRO A 20 -31.88 39.04 -3.19
CA PRO A 20 -32.60 40.22 -3.65
C PRO A 20 -33.19 40.08 -5.07
N ILE A 21 -32.96 38.95 -5.76
CA ILE A 21 -33.46 38.70 -7.12
C ILE A 21 -34.88 38.13 -7.03
N MET A 22 -35.88 39.00 -7.17
CA MET A 22 -37.30 38.58 -7.13
C MET A 22 -37.72 37.86 -8.42
N SER A 23 -37.31 38.40 -9.57
CA SER A 23 -37.53 37.78 -10.88
C SER A 23 -36.41 38.16 -11.83
N LEU A 24 -35.85 37.16 -12.50
CA LEU A 24 -34.89 37.27 -13.58
C LEU A 24 -35.33 36.29 -14.67
N ASP A 25 -35.52 36.79 -15.88
CA ASP A 25 -35.88 36.01 -17.07
C ASP A 25 -35.18 36.70 -18.23
N SER A 26 -34.02 36.15 -18.64
CA SER A 26 -33.14 36.83 -19.58
C SER A 26 -32.30 35.84 -20.39
N ASP A 27 -32.15 36.14 -21.67
CA ASP A 27 -31.19 35.44 -22.53
C ASP A 27 -29.76 35.91 -22.22
N LEU A 28 -28.83 34.96 -22.24
CA LEU A 28 -27.40 35.22 -22.33
C LEU A 28 -27.01 35.45 -23.80
N SER A 29 -25.79 35.94 -24.03
CA SER A 29 -25.29 36.16 -25.38
C SER A 29 -25.05 34.82 -26.10
N GLU A 30 -24.97 34.88 -27.44
CA GLU A 30 -24.61 33.71 -28.28
C GLU A 30 -23.13 33.32 -28.13
N GLU A 31 -22.34 34.15 -27.41
CA GLU A 31 -20.92 33.93 -27.22
C GLU A 31 -20.66 32.89 -26.13
N ARG A 32 -19.52 32.19 -26.25
CA ARG A 32 -19.09 31.19 -25.25
C ARG A 32 -18.81 31.80 -23.88
N GLN A 33 -18.48 33.08 -23.84
CA GLN A 33 -18.11 33.80 -22.63
C GLN A 33 -19.16 34.88 -22.37
N ASN A 34 -19.80 34.79 -21.21
CA ASN A 34 -20.81 35.73 -20.78
C ASN A 34 -20.33 36.43 -19.52
N LEU A 35 -20.34 37.77 -19.54
CA LEU A 35 -20.04 38.58 -18.38
C LEU A 35 -21.35 39.12 -17.79
N ILE A 36 -21.70 38.66 -16.59
CA ILE A 36 -22.85 39.18 -15.84
C ILE A 36 -22.33 40.25 -14.88
N PHE A 37 -22.74 41.50 -15.10
CA PHE A 37 -22.44 42.61 -14.21
C PHE A 37 -23.72 43.06 -13.49
N ALA A 38 -23.58 43.49 -12.25
CA ALA A 38 -24.63 44.16 -11.50
C ALA A 38 -24.00 45.07 -10.43
N THR A 39 -24.75 46.00 -9.87
CA THR A 39 -24.28 46.84 -8.77
C THR A 39 -24.18 46.03 -7.46
N ASN A 40 -23.58 46.63 -6.43
CA ASN A 40 -23.50 45.98 -5.13
C ASN A 40 -24.89 45.88 -4.50
N GLY A 41 -25.19 44.75 -3.86
CA GLY A 41 -26.52 44.47 -3.29
C GLY A 41 -27.55 43.92 -4.27
N THR A 42 -27.27 43.80 -5.57
CA THR A 42 -28.22 43.27 -6.58
C THR A 42 -28.29 41.74 -6.64
N GLY A 43 -27.56 41.02 -5.78
CA GLY A 43 -27.67 39.55 -5.70
C GLY A 43 -26.64 38.75 -6.51
N LYS A 44 -25.56 39.37 -7.01
CA LYS A 44 -24.47 38.65 -7.71
C LYS A 44 -23.94 37.45 -6.91
N SER A 45 -23.70 37.64 -5.61
CA SER A 45 -23.19 36.59 -4.72
C SER A 45 -24.21 35.47 -4.52
N PHE A 46 -25.51 35.79 -4.43
CA PHE A 46 -26.59 34.81 -4.34
C PHE A 46 -26.70 33.97 -5.61
N LEU A 47 -26.60 34.61 -6.77
CA LEU A 47 -26.56 33.92 -8.07
C LEU A 47 -25.35 32.99 -8.16
N SER A 48 -24.16 33.46 -7.75
CA SER A 48 -22.93 32.65 -7.69
C SER A 48 -23.05 31.43 -6.76
N ARG A 49 -23.65 31.59 -5.58
CA ARG A 49 -23.94 30.49 -4.66
C ARG A 49 -24.94 29.49 -5.24
N THR A 50 -25.94 29.99 -5.97
CA THR A 50 -26.93 29.14 -6.65
C THR A 50 -26.27 28.30 -7.75
N PHE A 51 -25.38 28.89 -8.55
CA PHE A 51 -24.56 28.12 -9.50
C PHE A 51 -23.73 27.05 -8.80
N ARG A 52 -23.18 27.34 -7.61
CA ARG A 52 -22.36 26.38 -6.85
C ARG A 52 -23.12 25.10 -6.48
N LEU A 53 -24.44 25.17 -6.29
CA LEU A 53 -25.28 23.99 -6.06
C LEU A 53 -25.31 23.05 -7.27
N LEU A 54 -25.08 23.56 -8.49
CA LEU A 54 -25.05 22.75 -9.72
C LEU A 54 -23.77 21.92 -9.87
N ASP A 55 -22.69 22.26 -9.15
CA ASP A 55 -21.42 21.57 -9.27
C ASP A 55 -21.44 20.25 -8.46
N GLN A 56 -21.99 19.20 -9.08
CA GLN A 56 -22.23 17.87 -8.50
C GLN A 56 -20.97 17.16 -8.01
N PHE A 57 -19.80 17.54 -8.50
CA PHE A 57 -18.58 16.86 -8.10
C PHE A 57 -18.11 17.31 -6.72
N ARG A 58 -18.64 18.42 -6.17
CA ARG A 58 -18.17 18.98 -4.89
C ARG A 58 -18.85 18.29 -3.71
N ASP A 59 -18.03 17.82 -2.78
CA ASP A 59 -18.46 17.21 -1.51
C ASP A 59 -18.96 18.26 -0.48
N ASP A 60 -18.91 19.56 -0.82
CA ASP A 60 -19.31 20.67 0.04
C ASP A 60 -20.77 21.10 -0.10
N GLN A 61 -21.60 20.34 -0.83
CA GLN A 61 -23.04 20.62 -0.98
C GLN A 61 -23.77 20.72 0.36
N GLN A 62 -23.24 20.10 1.42
CA GLN A 62 -23.78 20.18 2.78
C GLN A 62 -23.59 21.56 3.47
N SER A 63 -22.79 22.46 2.89
CA SER A 63 -22.47 23.76 3.51
C SER A 63 -23.44 24.90 3.18
N ILE A 64 -24.24 24.78 2.10
CA ILE A 64 -25.15 25.86 1.69
C ILE A 64 -26.58 25.46 2.02
N GLN A 65 -27.20 26.17 2.95
CA GLN A 65 -28.60 25.95 3.29
C GLN A 65 -29.51 26.72 2.34
N ALA A 66 -30.73 26.22 2.13
CA ALA A 66 -31.75 26.94 1.34
C ALA A 66 -32.00 28.35 1.91
N SER A 67 -31.93 28.51 3.24
CA SER A 67 -32.04 29.82 3.92
C SER A 67 -30.94 30.82 3.54
N ASP A 68 -29.79 30.36 3.07
CA ASP A 68 -28.66 31.23 2.70
C ASP A 68 -28.77 31.77 1.27
N ILE A 69 -29.72 31.23 0.50
CA ILE A 69 -29.93 31.57 -0.91
C ILE A 69 -31.32 32.14 -1.17
N VAL A 70 -32.38 31.57 -0.58
CA VAL A 70 -33.76 32.00 -0.80
C VAL A 70 -33.97 33.40 -0.21
N SER A 71 -34.72 34.23 -0.92
CA SER A 71 -35.08 35.58 -0.47
C SER A 71 -35.81 35.55 0.87
N GLU A 72 -35.57 36.53 1.75
CA GLU A 72 -36.37 36.71 2.97
C GLU A 72 -37.86 36.99 2.66
N GLU A 73 -38.16 37.47 1.45
CA GLU A 73 -39.52 37.76 0.98
C GLU A 73 -40.25 36.52 0.43
N GLY A 74 -39.59 35.35 0.38
CA GLY A 74 -40.15 34.12 -0.18
C GLY A 74 -39.84 32.87 0.64
N THR A 75 -40.67 31.84 0.53
CA THR A 75 -40.41 30.52 1.12
C THR A 75 -39.72 29.57 0.15
N VAL A 76 -39.85 29.83 -1.16
CA VAL A 76 -39.31 28.99 -2.23
C VAL A 76 -38.54 29.84 -3.23
N GLY A 77 -37.29 29.46 -3.49
CA GLY A 77 -36.45 30.03 -4.54
C GLY A 77 -36.30 29.06 -5.70
N THR A 78 -36.34 29.57 -6.93
CA THR A 78 -36.18 28.73 -8.14
C THR A 78 -35.11 29.31 -9.06
N PHE A 79 -34.35 28.43 -9.69
CA PHE A 79 -33.31 28.78 -10.64
C PHE A 79 -33.24 27.77 -11.77
N ARG A 80 -33.18 28.24 -13.02
CA ARG A 80 -33.13 27.40 -14.22
C ARG A 80 -32.18 27.95 -15.27
N ILE A 81 -31.48 27.04 -15.92
CA ILE A 81 -30.66 27.31 -17.11
C ILE A 81 -31.24 26.49 -18.24
N LEU A 82 -31.66 27.15 -19.31
CA LEU A 82 -32.20 26.52 -20.50
C LEU A 82 -31.27 26.76 -21.70
N GLU A 83 -31.24 25.81 -22.62
CA GLU A 83 -30.64 25.96 -23.94
C GLU A 83 -31.74 25.75 -24.99
N GLY A 84 -32.24 26.85 -25.54
CA GLY A 84 -33.48 26.82 -26.33
C GLY A 84 -34.67 26.31 -25.50
N ALA A 85 -35.23 25.14 -25.87
CA ALA A 85 -36.33 24.50 -25.14
C ALA A 85 -35.87 23.44 -24.12
N ALA A 86 -34.58 23.06 -24.12
CA ALA A 86 -34.04 22.05 -23.23
C ALA A 86 -33.68 22.67 -21.87
N ASN A 87 -34.06 22.00 -20.78
CA ASN A 87 -33.65 22.39 -19.43
C ASN A 87 -32.30 21.74 -19.12
N LEU A 88 -31.25 22.55 -18.97
CA LEU A 88 -29.91 22.07 -18.66
C LEU A 88 -29.73 21.81 -17.16
N ALA A 89 -30.26 22.72 -16.33
CA ALA A 89 -30.17 22.62 -14.90
C ALA A 89 -31.32 23.38 -14.23
N GLU A 90 -31.86 22.81 -13.17
CA GLU A 90 -32.91 23.37 -12.34
C GLU A 90 -32.62 23.13 -10.87
N VAL A 91 -32.74 24.21 -10.09
CA VAL A 91 -32.64 24.19 -8.63
C VAL A 91 -33.94 24.75 -8.07
N ASN A 92 -34.59 23.98 -7.21
CA ASN A 92 -35.70 24.45 -6.40
C ASN A 92 -35.28 24.35 -4.92
N LEU A 93 -35.30 25.47 -4.22
CA LEU A 93 -34.90 25.59 -2.83
C LEU A 93 -36.13 25.95 -2.00
N ASP A 94 -36.41 25.16 -0.98
CA ASP A 94 -37.50 25.41 -0.04
C ASP A 94 -36.92 25.52 1.37
N THR A 95 -37.19 26.64 2.03
CA THR A 95 -36.73 26.91 3.40
C THR A 95 -37.40 25.99 4.43
N SER A 96 -38.51 25.34 4.08
CA SER A 96 -39.20 24.35 4.91
C SER A 96 -38.67 22.92 4.77
N GLY A 97 -37.69 22.69 3.88
CA GLY A 97 -36.91 21.44 3.81
C GLY A 97 -37.02 20.65 2.50
N GLY A 98 -37.86 21.08 1.55
CA GLY A 98 -38.02 20.43 0.25
C GLY A 98 -37.14 21.02 -0.86
N SER A 99 -35.83 20.76 -0.85
CA SER A 99 -34.94 21.22 -1.94
C SER A 99 -34.70 20.13 -2.99
N SER A 100 -34.71 20.49 -4.27
CA SER A 100 -34.42 19.57 -5.39
C SER A 100 -33.44 20.18 -6.38
N LEU A 101 -32.58 19.32 -6.93
CA LEU A 101 -31.56 19.66 -7.90
C LEU A 101 -31.69 18.69 -9.08
N ASN A 102 -31.94 19.22 -10.27
CA ASN A 102 -32.04 18.45 -11.50
C ASN A 102 -31.01 18.99 -12.48
N ILE A 103 -30.13 18.13 -12.97
CA ILE A 103 -29.11 18.48 -13.98
C ILE A 103 -29.18 17.48 -15.11
N SER A 104 -29.14 17.98 -16.34
CA SER A 104 -29.06 17.12 -17.52
C SER A 104 -27.76 16.31 -17.49
N PRO A 105 -27.80 14.97 -17.68
CA PRO A 105 -26.63 14.10 -17.56
C PRO A 105 -25.53 14.40 -18.58
N ASP A 106 -25.86 15.08 -19.68
CA ASP A 106 -24.92 15.43 -20.74
C ASP A 106 -24.10 16.70 -20.42
N HIS A 107 -24.30 17.31 -19.25
CA HIS A 107 -23.71 18.59 -18.88
C HIS A 107 -23.01 18.54 -17.52
N LEU A 108 -21.81 19.11 -17.48
CA LEU A 108 -21.00 19.23 -16.27
C LEU A 108 -20.82 20.70 -15.93
N PHE A 109 -21.11 21.08 -14.70
CA PHE A 109 -20.93 22.44 -14.19
C PHE A 109 -19.69 22.51 -13.31
N HIS A 110 -18.81 23.47 -13.60
CA HIS A 110 -17.66 23.82 -12.77
C HIS A 110 -17.78 25.26 -12.32
N VAL A 111 -17.84 25.48 -11.01
CA VAL A 111 -18.10 26.81 -10.45
C VAL A 111 -16.95 27.27 -9.58
N PHE A 112 -16.26 28.31 -10.06
CA PHE A 112 -15.18 28.99 -9.36
C PHE A 112 -15.70 30.30 -8.75
N SER A 113 -16.15 30.25 -7.50
CA SER A 113 -16.64 31.43 -6.78
C SER A 113 -15.59 32.00 -5.82
N ALA A 114 -15.73 33.28 -5.44
CA ALA A 114 -14.89 33.89 -4.41
C ALA A 114 -15.00 33.12 -3.07
N ASP A 115 -16.23 32.74 -2.69
CA ASP A 115 -16.50 31.91 -1.52
C ASP A 115 -15.75 30.57 -1.57
N TYR A 116 -15.57 29.97 -2.77
CA TYR A 116 -14.78 28.75 -2.95
C TYR A 116 -13.28 29.00 -2.76
N VAL A 117 -12.76 30.06 -3.37
CA VAL A 117 -11.34 30.41 -3.21
C VAL A 117 -11.05 30.72 -1.75
N GLU A 118 -11.93 31.44 -1.06
CA GLU A 118 -11.77 31.76 0.36
C GLU A 118 -11.85 30.52 1.26
N SER A 119 -12.78 29.59 1.02
CA SER A 119 -12.85 28.35 1.82
C SER A 119 -11.64 27.45 1.63
N GLU A 120 -11.13 27.35 0.40
CA GLU A 120 -9.94 26.54 0.10
C GLU A 120 -8.66 27.19 0.64
N LEU A 121 -8.52 28.51 0.54
CA LEU A 121 -7.37 29.25 1.08
C LEU A 121 -7.37 29.28 2.61
N LYS A 122 -8.53 29.44 3.25
CA LYS A 122 -8.66 29.35 4.72
C LYS A 122 -8.26 27.97 5.23
N ARG A 123 -8.64 26.90 4.53
CA ARG A 123 -8.25 25.52 4.86
C ARG A 123 -6.75 25.28 4.74
N LYS A 124 -6.08 25.88 3.76
CA LYS A 124 -4.64 25.75 3.55
C LYS A 124 -3.78 26.55 4.54
N SER A 125 -4.39 27.18 5.55
CA SER A 125 -3.73 28.08 6.50
C SER A 125 -3.05 29.27 5.83
N TYR A 126 -3.49 30.48 6.17
CA TYR A 126 -2.77 31.72 5.85
C TYR A 126 -1.32 31.76 6.41
N HIS A 127 -0.89 30.74 7.15
CA HIS A 127 0.40 30.63 7.81
C HIS A 127 1.57 30.28 6.89
N GLU A 128 1.33 29.80 5.66
CA GLU A 128 2.42 29.46 4.72
C GLU A 128 2.70 30.54 3.66
N LEU A 129 1.94 31.64 3.67
CA LEU A 129 2.12 32.74 2.72
C LEU A 129 3.14 33.75 3.25
N ASP A 130 4.42 33.39 3.16
CA ASP A 130 5.49 34.39 3.22
C ASP A 130 5.28 35.36 2.06
N GLY A 131 5.30 36.67 2.34
CA GLY A 131 4.84 37.76 1.48
C GLY A 131 5.59 37.98 0.15
N THR A 132 6.25 36.97 -0.40
CA THR A 132 6.85 36.98 -1.74
C THR A 132 5.83 36.55 -2.80
N THR A 133 5.71 37.38 -3.83
CA THR A 133 4.56 37.52 -4.73
C THR A 133 4.50 36.45 -5.85
N THR A 134 4.79 35.19 -5.55
CA THR A 134 4.80 34.09 -6.54
C THR A 134 4.25 32.79 -5.95
N HIS A 135 3.07 32.83 -5.35
CA HIS A 135 2.38 31.62 -4.92
C HIS A 135 1.22 31.33 -5.89
N GLU A 136 1.50 30.55 -6.94
CA GLU A 136 0.46 29.94 -7.78
C GLU A 136 -0.19 28.80 -7.01
N ILE A 137 -1.36 29.04 -6.39
CA ILE A 137 -2.08 28.02 -5.66
C ILE A 137 -2.97 27.26 -6.64
N ILE A 138 -2.54 26.06 -7.02
CA ILE A 138 -3.35 25.13 -7.81
C ILE A 138 -4.51 24.63 -6.93
N LEU A 139 -5.74 24.92 -7.37
CA LEU A 139 -6.98 24.49 -6.75
C LEU A 139 -7.44 23.17 -7.41
N GLY A 140 -7.60 22.11 -6.61
CA GLY A 140 -7.94 20.77 -7.12
C GLY A 140 -8.00 19.70 -6.03
N LYS A 141 -8.84 18.68 -6.28
CA LYS A 141 -9.43 17.70 -5.33
C LYS A 141 -8.59 16.59 -4.67
N PRO A 142 -7.28 16.37 -4.88
CA PRO A 142 -6.58 15.35 -4.11
C PRO A 142 -6.15 15.80 -2.70
N ASN A 143 -6.24 17.08 -2.35
CA ASN A 143 -5.42 17.61 -1.26
C ASN A 143 -6.02 17.51 0.15
N ALA A 144 -7.34 17.45 0.32
CA ALA A 144 -7.94 17.43 1.66
C ALA A 144 -7.69 16.11 2.40
N GLU A 145 -7.91 14.98 1.73
CA GLU A 145 -7.54 13.65 2.25
C GLU A 145 -6.03 13.53 2.45
N LEU A 146 -5.23 14.09 1.53
CA LEU A 146 -3.77 14.09 1.69
C LEU A 146 -3.32 14.89 2.92
N ILE A 147 -3.94 16.04 3.21
CA ILE A 147 -3.64 16.85 4.39
C ILE A 147 -4.06 16.12 5.67
N GLU A 148 -5.25 15.53 5.72
CA GLU A 148 -5.69 14.75 6.88
C GLU A 148 -4.75 13.54 7.11
N LYS A 149 -4.36 12.85 6.04
CA LYS A 149 -3.39 11.75 6.09
C LYS A 149 -1.99 12.24 6.51
N GLN A 150 -1.61 13.45 6.13
CA GLN A 150 -0.35 14.06 6.54
C GLN A 150 -0.35 14.40 8.04
N ASP A 151 -1.42 15.01 8.54
CA ASP A 151 -1.61 15.30 9.96
C ASP A 151 -1.66 14.02 10.81
N GLU A 152 -2.36 12.98 10.33
CA GLU A 152 -2.37 11.64 10.94
C GLU A 152 -0.98 11.02 10.97
N LEU A 153 -0.21 11.14 9.87
CA LEU A 153 1.13 10.61 9.76
C LEU A 153 2.08 11.33 10.73
N GLU A 154 2.01 12.65 10.83
CA GLU A 154 2.84 13.45 11.74
C GLU A 154 2.55 13.11 13.20
N LYS A 155 1.27 12.98 13.59
CA LYS A 155 0.89 12.54 14.93
C LYS A 155 1.42 11.14 15.24
N LYS A 156 1.21 10.17 14.34
CA LYS A 156 1.71 8.80 14.51
C LYS A 156 3.24 8.74 14.59
N GLN A 157 3.95 9.57 13.82
CA GLN A 157 5.41 9.65 13.89
C GLN A 157 5.88 10.27 15.22
N ALA A 158 5.19 11.30 15.72
CA ALA A 158 5.49 11.89 17.03
C ALA A 158 5.28 10.88 18.16
N ASP A 159 4.14 10.17 18.15
CA ASP A 159 3.83 9.12 19.12
C ASP A 159 4.83 7.96 19.05
N TYR A 160 5.17 7.51 17.84
CA TYR A 160 6.20 6.48 17.62
C TYR A 160 7.55 6.90 18.21
N ARG A 161 7.98 8.14 18.00
CA ARG A 161 9.24 8.66 18.55
C ARG A 161 9.22 8.71 20.07
N LEU A 162 8.10 9.11 20.69
CA LEU A 162 7.94 9.13 22.14
C LEU A 162 7.97 7.72 22.73
N GLN A 163 7.22 6.78 22.15
CA GLN A 163 7.19 5.39 22.60
C GLN A 163 8.55 4.70 22.44
N LEU A 164 9.23 4.91 21.31
CA LEU A 164 10.57 4.36 21.08
C LEU A 164 11.60 4.93 22.06
N ALA A 165 11.50 6.23 22.39
CA ALA A 165 12.37 6.86 23.38
C ALA A 165 12.15 6.29 24.78
N ASP A 166 10.90 6.06 25.18
CA ASP A 166 10.57 5.45 26.48
C ASP A 166 11.06 3.98 26.53
N LEU A 167 10.78 3.20 25.50
CA LEU A 167 11.23 1.81 25.40
C LEU A 167 12.76 1.71 25.42
N ARG A 168 13.47 2.63 24.77
CA ARG A 168 14.94 2.70 24.83
C ARG A 168 15.45 2.99 26.22
N LYS A 169 14.77 3.85 26.97
CA LYS A 169 15.12 4.16 28.35
C LYS A 169 14.91 2.94 29.27
N GLN A 170 13.81 2.21 29.07
CA GLN A 170 13.54 0.96 29.79
C GLN A 170 14.61 -0.09 29.48
N PHE A 171 14.90 -0.32 28.19
CA PHE A 171 15.91 -1.28 27.75
C PHE A 171 17.30 -1.02 28.35
N GLU A 172 17.78 0.22 28.34
CA GLU A 172 19.09 0.55 28.95
C GLU A 172 19.07 0.36 30.48
N THR A 173 17.93 0.60 31.13
CA THR A 173 17.77 0.36 32.57
C THR A 173 17.88 -1.14 32.88
N ASP A 174 17.17 -1.97 32.13
CA ASP A 174 17.19 -3.43 32.31
C ASP A 174 18.55 -4.03 31.95
N LYS A 175 19.20 -3.50 30.90
CA LYS A 175 20.57 -3.88 30.53
C LYS A 175 21.57 -3.65 31.66
N GLU A 176 21.44 -2.54 32.39
CA GLU A 176 22.25 -2.28 33.59
C GLU A 176 21.89 -3.18 34.78
N VAL A 177 20.61 -3.59 34.92
CA VAL A 177 20.19 -4.59 35.93
C VAL A 177 20.82 -5.95 35.65
N VAL A 178 20.81 -6.41 34.40
CA VAL A 178 21.45 -7.68 33.98
C VAL A 178 22.95 -7.65 34.27
N LYS A 179 23.62 -6.56 33.87
CA LYS A 179 25.06 -6.37 34.11
C LYS A 179 25.42 -6.49 35.60
N LYS A 180 24.63 -5.85 36.48
CA LYS A 180 24.84 -5.91 37.93
C LYS A 180 24.51 -7.29 38.51
N SER A 181 23.46 -7.93 38.05
CA SER A 181 22.98 -9.22 38.59
C SER A 181 23.92 -10.38 38.27
N PHE A 182 24.55 -10.37 37.09
CA PHE A 182 25.46 -11.43 36.63
C PHE A 182 26.94 -11.04 36.68
N ALA A 183 27.27 -9.83 37.16
CA ALA A 183 28.63 -9.27 37.17
C ALA A 183 29.31 -9.30 35.78
N ILE A 184 28.55 -9.01 34.73
CA ILE A 184 29.03 -9.02 33.33
C ILE A 184 29.93 -7.80 33.09
N THR A 185 31.07 -8.01 32.42
CA THR A 185 31.96 -6.91 32.05
C THR A 185 31.44 -6.21 30.81
N ALA A 186 31.36 -4.87 30.83
CA ALA A 186 30.83 -4.07 29.71
C ALA A 186 31.63 -4.16 28.39
N SER A 187 32.81 -4.81 28.42
CA SER A 187 33.66 -5.06 27.25
C SER A 187 33.30 -6.36 26.51
N LEU A 188 32.46 -7.23 27.07
CA LEU A 188 31.99 -8.45 26.40
C LEU A 188 31.25 -8.07 25.11
N GLY A 189 31.70 -8.65 23.99
CA GLY A 189 31.18 -8.36 22.65
C GLY A 189 29.68 -8.65 22.53
N GLU A 190 29.22 -9.73 23.14
CA GLU A 190 27.81 -10.15 23.20
C GLU A 190 26.95 -9.15 23.98
N PHE A 191 27.46 -8.62 25.10
CA PHE A 191 26.73 -7.60 25.87
C PHE A 191 26.69 -6.24 25.15
N ARG A 192 27.75 -5.91 24.41
CA ARG A 192 27.80 -4.71 23.56
C ARG A 192 26.91 -4.81 22.33
N SER A 193 26.71 -6.01 21.79
CA SER A 193 25.89 -6.22 20.60
C SER A 193 24.38 -6.19 20.87
N LEU A 194 23.96 -6.24 22.15
CA LEU A 194 22.59 -6.03 22.60
C LEU A 194 22.11 -4.62 22.22
N ASP A 195 21.17 -4.58 21.28
CA ASP A 195 20.57 -3.37 20.73
C ASP A 195 19.05 -3.53 20.63
N LEU A 196 18.32 -2.50 21.03
CA LEU A 196 16.86 -2.52 21.08
C LEU A 196 16.24 -2.82 19.70
N LEU A 197 16.78 -2.25 18.63
CA LEU A 197 16.22 -2.42 17.28
C LEU A 197 16.37 -3.86 16.80
N LYS A 198 17.45 -4.55 17.19
CA LYS A 198 17.64 -5.97 16.89
C LYS A 198 16.65 -6.86 17.63
N VAL A 199 16.33 -6.52 18.89
CA VAL A 199 15.35 -7.25 19.70
C VAL A 199 13.93 -7.08 19.14
N ILE A 200 13.58 -5.88 18.68
CA ILE A 200 12.28 -5.63 18.03
C ILE A 200 12.18 -6.35 16.68
N ALA A 201 13.29 -6.48 15.95
CA ALA A 201 13.34 -7.13 14.65
C ALA A 201 13.38 -8.67 14.72
N SER A 202 13.76 -9.24 15.85
CA SER A 202 13.72 -10.70 16.06
C SER A 202 12.32 -11.16 16.42
N GLU A 203 11.85 -12.25 15.82
CA GLU A 203 10.68 -12.97 16.32
C GLU A 203 11.02 -13.49 17.72
N ALA A 204 10.26 -13.06 18.72
CA ALA A 204 10.52 -13.43 20.11
C ALA A 204 10.24 -14.93 20.30
N GLU A 205 11.28 -15.71 20.52
CA GLU A 205 11.14 -17.03 21.13
C GLU A 205 10.77 -16.85 22.61
N GLU A 206 9.90 -17.71 23.15
CA GLU A 206 9.57 -17.71 24.57
C GLU A 206 10.85 -17.94 25.39
N SER A 207 11.33 -16.88 26.03
CA SER A 207 12.52 -16.88 26.86
C SER A 207 12.11 -16.86 28.33
N ASP A 208 12.89 -17.58 29.15
CA ASP A 208 12.86 -17.47 30.60
C ASP A 208 13.06 -16.01 31.06
N ASP A 209 12.39 -15.63 32.15
CA ASP A 209 12.53 -14.31 32.76
C ASP A 209 13.91 -14.13 33.42
N ILE A 210 14.37 -12.89 33.57
CA ILE A 210 15.68 -12.55 34.16
C ILE A 210 15.78 -13.11 35.59
N ALA A 211 14.68 -13.15 36.33
CA ALA A 211 14.63 -13.71 37.68
C ALA A 211 14.91 -15.22 37.71
N THR A 212 14.36 -15.98 36.76
CA THR A 212 14.57 -17.44 36.69
C THR A 212 15.99 -17.76 36.23
N LEU A 213 16.52 -17.03 35.24
CA LEU A 213 17.91 -17.13 34.79
C LEU A 213 18.90 -16.83 35.92
N LYS A 214 18.61 -15.83 36.76
CA LYS A 214 19.45 -15.52 37.93
C LYS A 214 19.47 -16.68 38.92
N ALA A 215 18.32 -17.28 39.21
CA ALA A 215 18.24 -18.43 40.11
C ALA A 215 19.01 -19.64 39.56
N GLN A 216 18.93 -19.90 38.25
CA GLN A 216 19.71 -20.95 37.58
C GLN A 216 21.22 -20.67 37.68
N TYR A 217 21.66 -19.42 37.44
CA TYR A 217 23.06 -19.03 37.56
C TYR A 217 23.60 -19.20 38.99
N GLU A 218 22.86 -18.78 40.01
CA GLU A 218 23.27 -18.97 41.41
C GLU A 218 23.34 -20.46 41.79
N LYS A 219 22.44 -21.29 41.25
CA LYS A 219 22.49 -22.75 41.39
C LYS A 219 23.74 -23.35 40.74
N ILE A 220 24.15 -22.87 39.58
CA ILE A 220 25.38 -23.33 38.91
C ILE A 220 26.62 -22.86 39.69
N LYS A 221 26.64 -21.60 40.14
CA LYS A 221 27.74 -21.02 40.90
C LYS A 221 27.94 -21.68 42.26
N SER A 222 26.87 -22.19 42.87
CA SER A 222 26.91 -22.89 44.16
C SER A 222 27.34 -24.36 44.05
N LEU A 223 27.53 -24.89 42.82
CA LEU A 223 28.12 -26.21 42.64
C LEU A 223 29.61 -26.17 43.01
N PRO A 224 30.11 -27.12 43.81
CA PRO A 224 31.52 -27.18 44.16
C PRO A 224 32.37 -27.43 42.91
N GLU A 225 33.45 -26.67 42.75
CA GLU A 225 34.46 -26.91 41.71
C GLU A 225 35.03 -28.33 41.91
N GLY A 226 34.81 -29.20 40.93
CA GLY A 226 35.26 -30.60 40.99
C GLY A 226 34.19 -31.64 41.33
N ALA A 227 32.89 -31.29 41.29
CA ALA A 227 31.85 -32.30 41.26
C ALA A 227 32.10 -33.25 40.07
N LYS A 228 32.55 -34.48 40.37
CA LYS A 228 32.59 -35.56 39.38
C LYS A 228 31.15 -35.82 38.98
N VAL A 229 30.74 -35.24 37.86
CA VAL A 229 29.51 -35.65 37.19
C VAL A 229 29.75 -37.10 36.82
N ASP A 230 29.09 -38.02 37.54
CA ASP A 230 29.00 -39.41 37.11
C ASP A 230 28.08 -39.41 35.90
N VAL A 231 28.65 -39.05 34.75
CA VAL A 231 28.02 -39.26 33.47
C VAL A 231 28.05 -40.77 33.30
N GLN A 232 27.02 -41.46 33.79
CA GLN A 232 26.62 -42.72 33.19
C GLN A 232 26.18 -42.39 31.76
N ALA A 233 27.18 -42.21 30.90
CA ALA A 233 26.99 -42.25 29.48
C ALA A 233 26.53 -43.69 29.23
N GLU A 234 25.23 -43.86 29.06
CA GLU A 234 24.72 -44.93 28.21
C GLU A 234 25.30 -44.65 26.83
N ALA A 235 26.54 -45.11 26.63
CA ALA A 235 27.22 -45.14 25.37
C ALA A 235 26.42 -46.08 24.47
N SER A 236 25.38 -45.53 23.89
CA SER A 236 24.60 -46.13 22.82
C SER A 236 25.53 -46.22 21.62
N ASN A 237 26.35 -47.28 21.57
CA ASN A 237 26.99 -47.93 20.42
C ASN A 237 27.46 -47.07 19.21
N CYS A 238 27.75 -45.79 19.38
CA CYS A 238 28.33 -44.95 18.35
C CYS A 238 29.84 -44.86 18.55
N PHE A 239 30.53 -45.97 18.26
CA PHE A 239 31.96 -45.91 18.03
C PHE A 239 32.21 -45.11 16.76
N LEU A 240 32.56 -43.83 16.92
CA LEU A 240 33.12 -43.03 15.83
C LEU A 240 34.42 -43.69 15.39
N ASN A 241 34.40 -44.28 14.19
CA ASN A 241 35.55 -44.96 13.62
C ASN A 241 36.58 -43.91 13.14
N PRO A 242 37.72 -43.73 13.84
CA PRO A 242 38.65 -42.65 13.55
C PRO A 242 39.22 -42.77 12.13
N SER A 243 39.36 -43.99 11.64
CA SER A 243 39.85 -44.31 10.30
C SER A 243 38.91 -43.79 9.20
N LYS A 244 37.59 -43.90 9.40
CA LYS A 244 36.59 -43.37 8.46
C LYS A 244 36.52 -41.84 8.49
N MET A 245 36.73 -41.23 9.66
CA MET A 245 36.76 -39.77 9.78
C MET A 245 37.98 -39.18 9.09
N VAL A 246 39.16 -39.76 9.28
CA VAL A 246 40.38 -39.33 8.57
C VAL A 246 40.22 -39.53 7.05
N ALA A 247 39.64 -40.65 6.61
CA ALA A 247 39.33 -40.88 5.21
C ALA A 247 38.31 -39.88 4.63
N GLY A 248 37.32 -39.46 5.43
CA GLY A 248 36.33 -38.43 5.04
C GLY A 248 36.92 -37.03 4.96
N LEU A 249 37.80 -36.67 5.91
CA LEU A 249 38.46 -35.37 5.96
C LEU A 249 39.58 -35.22 4.90
N GLN A 250 40.15 -36.33 4.44
CA GLN A 250 41.12 -36.36 3.33
C GLN A 250 40.46 -36.40 1.95
N GLN A 251 39.14 -36.59 1.85
CA GLN A 251 38.46 -36.49 0.57
C GLN A 251 38.27 -35.03 0.19
N THR A 252 39.05 -34.57 -0.80
CA THR A 252 38.74 -33.32 -1.51
C THR A 252 37.48 -33.56 -2.32
N VAL A 253 36.37 -32.97 -1.89
CA VAL A 253 35.10 -33.01 -2.63
C VAL A 253 35.18 -31.95 -3.72
N THR A 254 35.67 -32.33 -4.90
CA THR A 254 35.61 -31.48 -6.09
C THR A 254 34.20 -31.55 -6.70
N PRO A 255 33.69 -30.46 -7.33
CA PRO A 255 32.35 -30.42 -7.95
C PRO A 255 32.06 -31.62 -8.86
N ALA A 256 33.05 -32.05 -9.65
CA ALA A 256 32.96 -33.21 -10.54
C ALA A 256 32.64 -34.55 -9.82
N ARG A 257 32.98 -34.68 -8.53
CA ARG A 257 32.71 -35.91 -7.74
C ARG A 257 31.30 -35.92 -7.16
N ILE A 258 30.69 -34.74 -7.02
CA ILE A 258 29.28 -34.57 -6.66
C ILE A 258 28.43 -34.96 -7.88
N ASP A 259 28.83 -34.52 -9.09
CA ASP A 259 28.16 -34.90 -10.34
C ASP A 259 28.17 -36.42 -10.58
N GLU A 260 29.26 -37.13 -10.27
CA GLU A 260 29.32 -38.59 -10.43
C GLU A 260 28.36 -39.34 -9.49
N LYS A 261 28.21 -38.88 -8.23
CA LYS A 261 27.26 -39.46 -7.27
C LYS A 261 25.81 -39.19 -7.66
N VAL A 262 25.55 -38.01 -8.24
CA VAL A 262 24.23 -37.63 -8.74
C VAL A 262 23.89 -38.46 -9.98
N LYS A 263 24.83 -38.61 -10.93
CA LYS A 263 24.68 -39.51 -12.09
C LYS A 263 24.37 -40.94 -11.69
N GLN A 264 25.09 -41.49 -10.69
CA GLN A 264 24.81 -42.84 -10.21
C GLN A 264 23.42 -42.99 -9.58
N LYS A 265 22.90 -41.95 -8.89
CA LYS A 265 21.53 -41.96 -8.36
C LYS A 265 20.48 -41.92 -9.46
N ILE A 266 20.72 -41.18 -10.54
CA ILE A 266 19.81 -41.11 -11.70
C ILE A 266 19.79 -42.44 -12.44
N LEU A 267 20.96 -43.05 -12.64
CA LEU A 267 21.06 -44.37 -13.27
C LEU A 267 20.46 -45.50 -12.40
N ALA A 268 20.45 -45.34 -11.08
CA ALA A 268 19.90 -46.33 -10.16
C ALA A 268 18.36 -46.39 -10.16
N ASP A 269 17.69 -45.27 -10.44
CA ASP A 269 16.23 -45.20 -10.47
C ASP A 269 15.76 -44.12 -11.48
N PRO A 270 15.86 -44.38 -12.79
CA PRO A 270 15.50 -43.41 -13.83
C PRO A 270 13.99 -43.14 -13.88
N ASP A 271 13.17 -44.12 -13.51
CA ASP A 271 11.72 -44.03 -13.55
C ASP A 271 11.19 -43.01 -12.53
N PHE A 272 11.80 -42.92 -11.33
CA PHE A 272 11.47 -41.90 -10.34
C PHE A 272 11.59 -40.47 -10.90
N PHE A 273 12.68 -40.19 -11.64
CA PHE A 273 12.92 -38.86 -12.21
C PHE A 273 12.01 -38.57 -13.41
N LYS A 274 11.74 -39.56 -14.27
CA LYS A 274 10.81 -39.42 -15.39
C LYS A 274 9.39 -39.12 -14.92
N VAL A 275 8.87 -39.91 -13.97
CA VAL A 275 7.54 -39.71 -13.38
C VAL A 275 7.45 -38.34 -12.71
N GLY A 276 8.53 -37.90 -12.03
CA GLY A 276 8.60 -36.58 -11.43
C GLY A 276 8.51 -35.43 -12.45
N ILE A 277 9.19 -35.54 -13.59
CA ILE A 277 9.17 -34.53 -14.66
C ILE A 277 7.81 -34.51 -15.36
N GLU A 278 7.22 -35.67 -15.64
CA GLU A 278 5.89 -35.77 -16.25
C GLU A 278 4.83 -35.09 -15.38
N LYS A 279 4.80 -35.41 -14.08
CA LYS A 279 3.81 -34.87 -13.13
C LYS A 279 3.99 -33.38 -12.83
N LEU A 280 5.15 -32.82 -13.10
CA LEU A 280 5.40 -31.39 -12.97
C LEU A 280 4.88 -30.56 -14.16
N SER A 281 4.57 -31.22 -15.28
CA SER A 281 4.00 -30.53 -16.45
C SER A 281 2.55 -30.09 -16.20
N ASP A 282 1.87 -30.71 -15.22
CA ASP A 282 0.47 -30.43 -14.86
C ASP A 282 0.34 -29.25 -13.86
N ASP A 283 1.29 -29.09 -12.92
CA ASP A 283 1.37 -27.95 -12.00
C ASP A 283 2.84 -27.61 -11.69
N PRO A 284 3.39 -26.53 -12.27
CA PRO A 284 4.82 -26.22 -12.16
C PRO A 284 5.22 -25.56 -10.83
N ALA A 285 4.26 -25.14 -9.99
CA ALA A 285 4.54 -24.42 -8.76
C ALA A 285 4.78 -25.35 -7.57
N LEU A 286 4.23 -26.57 -7.60
CA LEU A 286 4.19 -27.50 -6.46
C LEU A 286 4.87 -28.83 -6.80
N CYS A 287 5.73 -29.29 -5.90
CA CYS A 287 6.34 -30.61 -6.00
C CYS A 287 5.29 -31.70 -5.72
N HIS A 288 5.03 -32.58 -6.69
CA HIS A 288 4.02 -33.63 -6.54
C HIS A 288 4.34 -34.68 -5.46
N PHE A 289 5.62 -34.83 -5.08
CA PHE A 289 6.04 -35.83 -4.09
C PHE A 289 6.01 -35.34 -2.65
N CYS A 290 6.38 -34.07 -2.43
CA CYS A 290 6.46 -33.50 -1.08
C CYS A 290 5.48 -32.33 -0.84
N THR A 291 4.68 -31.96 -1.85
CA THR A 291 3.68 -30.88 -1.80
C THR A 291 4.22 -29.51 -1.41
N GLN A 292 5.53 -29.29 -1.57
CA GLN A 292 6.20 -28.02 -1.30
C GLN A 292 6.26 -27.15 -2.56
N GLU A 293 6.19 -25.83 -2.38
CA GLU A 293 6.42 -24.88 -3.46
C GLU A 293 7.87 -24.94 -3.95
N LEU A 294 8.04 -25.04 -5.28
CA LEU A 294 9.36 -25.14 -5.88
C LEU A 294 10.04 -23.78 -5.97
N GLN A 295 11.13 -23.62 -5.23
CA GLN A 295 11.96 -22.43 -5.31
C GLN A 295 12.73 -22.35 -6.64
N THR A 296 13.17 -21.15 -7.00
CA THR A 296 13.85 -20.85 -8.28
C THR A 296 15.08 -21.73 -8.55
N THR A 297 15.80 -22.14 -7.51
CA THR A 297 16.95 -23.06 -7.60
C THR A 297 16.53 -24.49 -7.97
N ALA A 298 15.38 -24.95 -7.45
CA ALA A 298 14.83 -26.27 -7.78
C ALA A 298 14.31 -26.31 -9.22
N LEU A 299 13.65 -25.24 -9.68
CA LEU A 299 13.19 -25.12 -11.07
C LEU A 299 14.36 -25.12 -12.08
N ALA A 300 15.47 -24.44 -11.74
CA ALA A 300 16.67 -24.45 -12.57
C ALA A 300 17.30 -25.85 -12.67
N ALA A 301 17.36 -26.60 -11.57
CA ALA A 301 17.84 -27.98 -11.59
C ALA A 301 16.94 -28.89 -12.44
N ILE A 302 15.61 -28.73 -12.36
CA ILE A 302 14.64 -29.52 -13.14
C ILE A 302 14.75 -29.23 -14.63
N ALA A 303 15.01 -27.97 -15.02
CA ALA A 303 15.23 -27.61 -16.42
C ALA A 303 16.42 -28.36 -17.03
N VAL A 304 17.54 -28.45 -16.30
CA VAL A 304 18.73 -29.21 -16.70
C VAL A 304 18.41 -30.70 -16.84
N TYR A 305 17.57 -31.26 -15.96
CA TYR A 305 17.14 -32.66 -16.08
C TYR A 305 16.26 -32.91 -17.30
N ARG A 306 15.36 -31.98 -17.64
CA ARG A 306 14.51 -32.09 -18.83
C ARG A 306 15.35 -32.10 -20.11
N GLU A 307 16.40 -31.28 -20.18
CA GLU A 307 17.34 -31.24 -21.29
C GLU A 307 18.14 -32.55 -21.39
N TYR A 308 18.63 -33.08 -20.26
CA TYR A 308 19.36 -34.35 -20.21
C TYR A 308 18.55 -35.53 -20.77
N PHE A 309 17.29 -35.70 -20.34
CA PHE A 309 16.43 -36.78 -20.83
C PHE A 309 15.94 -36.55 -22.27
N GLY A 310 15.77 -35.29 -22.69
CA GLY A 310 15.44 -34.94 -24.08
C GLY A 310 16.55 -35.29 -25.07
N ASP A 311 17.81 -35.03 -24.71
CA ASP A 311 18.97 -35.36 -25.54
C ASP A 311 19.23 -36.88 -25.60
N GLU A 312 19.04 -37.63 -24.51
CA GLU A 312 19.14 -39.10 -24.54
C GLU A 312 18.04 -39.75 -25.38
N GLU A 313 16.79 -39.26 -25.34
CA GLU A 313 15.71 -39.78 -26.20
C GLU A 313 15.95 -39.48 -27.69
N ALA A 314 16.48 -38.30 -28.02
CA ALA A 314 16.85 -37.95 -29.39
C ALA A 314 18.00 -38.82 -29.93
N SER A 315 18.99 -39.15 -29.07
CA SER A 315 20.10 -40.04 -29.41
C SER A 315 19.64 -41.49 -29.64
N LEU A 316 18.65 -41.97 -28.87
CA LEU A 316 18.07 -43.30 -29.01
C LEU A 316 17.17 -43.44 -30.26
N GLN A 317 16.40 -42.41 -30.63
CA GLN A 317 15.59 -42.42 -31.86
C GLN A 317 16.44 -42.39 -33.15
N GLY A 318 17.66 -41.88 -33.09
CA GLY A 318 18.64 -41.97 -34.18
C GLY A 318 19.18 -43.39 -34.43
N LEU A 319 19.08 -44.29 -33.46
CA LEU A 319 19.49 -45.69 -33.57
C LEU A 319 18.38 -46.60 -34.13
N ASP A 320 17.10 -46.30 -33.84
CA ASP A 320 15.95 -47.07 -34.34
C ASP A 320 15.68 -46.88 -35.85
N SER A 321 16.13 -45.77 -36.44
CA SER A 321 16.02 -45.54 -37.89
C SER A 321 17.03 -46.33 -38.74
N ASN A 322 17.98 -47.05 -38.11
CA ASN A 322 18.99 -47.85 -38.80
C ASN A 322 18.81 -49.37 -38.69
N ILE A 323 17.71 -49.86 -38.09
CA ILE A 323 17.39 -51.29 -38.09
C ILE A 323 16.27 -51.57 -39.09
N LYS A 324 16.64 -51.71 -40.37
CA LYS A 324 15.82 -52.41 -41.38
C LYS A 324 16.22 -53.88 -41.38
N CYS A 325 15.38 -54.74 -40.81
CA CYS A 325 15.42 -56.17 -41.12
C CYS A 325 14.58 -56.44 -42.37
N ASN A 326 15.26 -56.73 -43.48
CA ASN A 326 14.70 -57.41 -44.65
C ASN A 326 14.68 -58.92 -44.39
N GLY A 327 13.56 -59.58 -44.66
CA GLY A 327 13.43 -61.04 -44.77
C GLY A 327 12.95 -61.73 -43.51
#